data_AF-A0A2Z3HA47-F1
#
_entry.id   AF-A0A2Z3HA47-F1
#
_cell.length_a   1.000
_cell.length_b   1.000
_cell.length_c   1.000
_cell.angle_alpha   90.00
_cell.angle_beta   90.00
_cell.angle_gamma   90.00
#
_symmetry.space_group_name_H-M   'P 1'
#
loop_
_entity.id
_entity.type
_entity.pdbx_description
1 polymer ?
#
loop_
_entity_poly.entity_id
_entity_poly.type
_entity_poly.pdbx_seq_one_letter_code
_entity_poly.pdbx_strand_id
1 'polypeptide(L)'
;MAKRMSTRIRYDRIRDNGALSRTYNGHLKRKERASRDARMKKLIQTGKFPYVPAVQSWLSNQFNVRFSEVTEQMAKEIAAK
;
A
#
# COMPACT_ATOMS: atom_id res chain seq x y z
N MET A 1 -24.31 -34.71 -15.30
CA MET A 1 -23.02 -34.49 -14.59
C MET A 1 -22.42 -33.18 -15.09
N ALA A 2 -22.20 -32.18 -14.23
CA ALA A 2 -21.60 -30.91 -14.68
C ALA A 2 -20.17 -31.15 -15.17
N LYS A 3 -19.82 -30.65 -16.37
CA LYS A 3 -18.48 -30.77 -16.96
C LYS A 3 -17.53 -29.90 -16.14
N ARG A 4 -16.90 -30.48 -15.10
CA ARG A 4 -15.95 -29.74 -14.25
C ARG A 4 -14.62 -29.64 -14.97
N MET A 5 -14.07 -28.43 -15.02
CA MET A 5 -12.72 -28.20 -15.52
C MET A 5 -11.70 -28.98 -14.68
N SER A 6 -10.77 -29.63 -15.38
CA SER A 6 -9.66 -30.32 -14.72
C SER A 6 -8.84 -29.34 -13.88
N THR A 7 -8.24 -29.84 -12.80
CA THR A 7 -7.41 -29.05 -11.89
C THR A 7 -6.28 -28.33 -12.64
N ARG A 8 -5.66 -29.01 -13.61
CA ARG A 8 -4.59 -28.45 -14.46
C ARG A 8 -5.03 -27.19 -15.21
N ILE A 9 -6.15 -27.27 -15.95
CA ILE A 9 -6.68 -26.14 -16.74
C ILE A 9 -7.05 -24.96 -15.82
N ARG A 10 -7.53 -25.24 -14.61
CA ARG A 10 -7.88 -24.21 -13.63
C ARG A 10 -6.65 -23.42 -13.19
N TYR A 11 -5.54 -24.09 -12.87
CA TYR A 11 -4.30 -23.43 -12.47
C TYR A 11 -3.66 -22.64 -13.61
N ASP A 12 -3.67 -23.17 -14.84
CA ASP A 12 -3.16 -22.45 -16.00
C ASP A 12 -3.97 -21.15 -16.24
N ARG A 13 -5.29 -21.23 -16.19
CA ARG A 13 -6.15 -20.05 -16.28
C ARG A 13 -5.89 -19.02 -15.17
N ILE A 14 -5.68 -19.45 -13.93
CA ILE A 14 -5.35 -18.54 -12.82
C ILE A 14 -4.03 -17.82 -13.10
N ARG A 15 -3.02 -18.52 -13.64
CA ARG A 15 -1.74 -17.94 -14.01
C ARG A 15 -1.91 -16.86 -15.08
N ASP A 16 -2.65 -17.17 -16.15
CA ASP A 16 -2.90 -16.27 -17.28
C ASP A 16 -3.69 -15.03 -16.84
N ASN A 17 -4.78 -15.23 -16.08
CA ASN A 17 -5.56 -14.14 -15.50
C ASN A 17 -4.72 -13.26 -14.56
N GLY A 18 -3.79 -13.89 -13.80
CA GLY A 18 -2.85 -13.17 -12.96
C GLY A 18 -1.89 -12.30 -13.78
N ALA A 19 -1.40 -12.78 -14.94
CA ALA A 19 -0.55 -12.00 -15.82
C ALA A 19 -1.31 -10.79 -16.39
N LEU A 20 -2.52 -11.00 -16.92
CA LEU A 20 -3.39 -9.94 -17.44
C LEU A 20 -3.76 -8.90 -16.37
N SER A 21 -4.06 -9.35 -15.14
CA SER A 21 -4.37 -8.45 -14.04
C SER A 21 -3.17 -7.61 -13.62
N ARG A 22 -1.95 -8.18 -13.64
CA ARG A 22 -0.72 -7.44 -13.30
C ARG A 22 -0.40 -6.37 -14.34
N THR A 23 -0.54 -6.68 -15.63
CA THR A 23 -0.29 -5.71 -16.72
C THR A 23 -1.31 -4.58 -16.68
N TYR A 24 -2.61 -4.91 -16.60
CA TYR A 24 -3.67 -3.91 -16.59
C TYR A 24 -3.72 -3.11 -15.28
N ASN A 25 -3.75 -3.75 -14.11
CA ASN A 25 -3.94 -3.03 -12.84
C ASN A 25 -2.65 -2.49 -12.21
N GLY A 26 -1.47 -2.90 -12.70
CA GLY A 26 -0.19 -2.56 -12.08
C GLY A 26 0.07 -1.05 -12.04
N HIS A 27 -0.28 -0.33 -13.10
CA HIS A 27 -0.12 1.12 -13.16
C HIS A 27 -1.12 1.85 -12.24
N LEU A 28 -2.38 1.41 -12.20
CA LEU A 28 -3.41 1.93 -11.29
C LEU A 28 -2.98 1.78 -9.83
N LYS A 29 -2.53 0.58 -9.44
CA LYS A 29 -2.05 0.33 -8.07
C LYS A 29 -0.82 1.17 -7.71
N ARG A 30 0.09 1.42 -8.65
CA ARG A 30 1.24 2.32 -8.43
C ARG A 30 0.78 3.76 -8.21
N LYS A 31 -0.16 4.24 -9.03
CA LYS A 31 -0.76 5.58 -8.89
C LYS A 31 -1.49 5.72 -7.55
N GLU A 32 -2.26 4.72 -7.14
CA GLU A 32 -2.98 4.74 -5.86
C GLU A 32 -2.02 4.77 -4.66
N ARG A 33 -0.93 4.00 -4.70
CA ARG A 33 0.11 4.05 -3.66
C ARG A 33 0.75 5.43 -3.56
N ALA A 34 1.19 5.99 -4.70
CA ALA A 34 1.76 7.34 -4.74
C ALA A 34 0.76 8.40 -4.23
N SER A 35 -0.52 8.27 -4.61
CA SER A 35 -1.59 9.18 -4.15
C SER A 35 -1.84 9.05 -2.65
N ARG A 36 -1.79 7.82 -2.12
CA ARG A 36 -1.89 7.56 -0.68
C ARG A 36 -0.72 8.19 0.06
N ASP A 37 0.50 8.01 -0.43
CA ASP A 37 1.71 8.57 0.18
C ASP A 37 1.66 10.09 0.22
N ALA A 38 1.28 10.73 -0.90
CA ALA A 38 1.10 12.19 -0.96
C ALA A 38 0.06 12.69 0.05
N ARG A 39 -1.06 11.98 0.19
CA ARG A 39 -2.10 12.30 1.19
C ARG A 39 -1.58 12.16 2.62
N MET A 40 -0.82 11.11 2.93
CA MET A 40 -0.25 10.91 4.26
C MET A 40 0.78 12.00 4.61
N LYS A 41 1.67 12.36 3.67
CA LYS A 41 2.61 13.49 3.84
C LYS A 41 1.88 14.81 4.09
N LYS A 42 0.81 15.08 3.35
CA LYS A 42 -0.02 16.28 3.57
C LYS A 42 -0.62 16.30 4.97
N LEU A 43 -1.14 15.17 5.46
CA LEU A 43 -1.67 15.07 6.83
C LEU A 43 -0.61 15.31 7.90
N ILE A 44 0.64 14.92 7.66
CA ILE A 44 1.75 15.19 8.58
C ILE A 44 2.08 16.68 8.62
N GLN A 45 2.07 17.36 7.46
CA GLN A 45 2.34 18.81 7.39
C GLN A 45 1.27 19.65 8.08
N THR A 46 0.00 19.26 7.98
CA THR A 46 -1.12 20.02 8.57
C THR A 46 -1.47 19.58 10.00
N GLY A 47 -1.12 18.35 10.35
CA GLY A 47 -1.51 17.73 11.61
C GLY A 47 -0.57 18.07 12.77
N LYS A 48 -1.04 17.82 13.99
CA LYS A 48 -0.22 17.89 15.20
C LYS A 48 0.11 16.47 15.67
N PHE A 49 1.29 16.31 16.27
CA PHE A 49 1.66 15.07 16.93
C PHE A 49 0.89 14.91 18.25
N PRO A 50 0.40 13.70 18.62
CA PRO A 50 0.43 12.45 17.88
C PRO A 50 -0.60 12.40 16.74
N TYR A 51 -0.21 11.82 15.60
CA TYR A 51 -1.06 11.78 14.40
C TYR A 51 -2.25 10.82 14.56
N VAL A 52 -3.21 10.91 13.63
CA VAL A 52 -4.31 9.95 13.54
C VAL A 52 -3.81 8.52 13.33
N PRO A 53 -4.48 7.48 13.87
CA PRO A 53 -4.00 6.09 13.80
C PRO A 53 -3.64 5.59 12.39
N ALA A 54 -4.33 6.08 11.36
CA ALA A 54 -4.02 5.76 9.96
C ALA A 54 -2.63 6.25 9.52
N VAL A 55 -2.22 7.44 9.97
CA VAL A 55 -0.89 8.01 9.71
C VAL A 55 0.16 7.33 10.59
N GLN A 56 -0.17 7.00 11.85
CA GLN A 56 0.72 6.24 12.73
C GLN A 56 1.09 4.88 12.13
N SER A 57 0.09 4.10 11.71
CA SER A 57 0.31 2.80 11.07
C SER A 57 1.11 2.93 9.76
N TRP A 58 0.86 3.99 8.99
CA TRP A 58 1.62 4.26 7.76
C TRP A 58 3.08 4.62 8.05
N LEU A 59 3.35 5.46 9.06
CA LEU A 59 4.72 5.78 9.50
C LEU A 59 5.45 4.54 9.99
N SER A 60 4.79 3.68 10.77
CA SER A 60 5.36 2.41 11.21
C SER A 60 5.75 1.51 10.04
N ASN A 61 4.91 1.41 9.00
CA ASN A 61 5.24 0.65 7.81
C ASN A 61 6.42 1.24 7.02
N GLN A 62 6.55 2.57 7.02
CA GLN A 62 7.58 3.25 6.23
C GLN A 62 8.96 3.18 6.89
N PHE A 63 9.01 3.19 8.22
CA PHE A 63 10.25 3.03 8.98
C PHE A 63 10.52 1.59 9.42
N ASN A 64 9.54 0.69 9.27
CA ASN A 64 9.58 -0.67 9.79
C ASN A 64 9.84 -0.74 11.32
N VAL A 65 9.29 0.22 12.06
CA VAL A 65 9.41 0.35 13.52
C VAL A 65 8.05 0.57 14.16
N ARG A 66 7.93 0.31 15.46
CA ARG A 66 6.69 0.56 16.20
C ARG A 66 6.44 2.06 16.31
N PHE A 67 5.19 2.51 16.28
CA PHE A 67 4.90 3.94 16.37
C PHE A 67 5.41 4.59 17.67
N SER A 68 5.51 3.80 18.76
CA SER A 68 6.12 4.23 20.02
C SER A 68 7.58 4.69 19.89
N GLU A 69 8.27 4.24 18.85
CA GLU A 69 9.68 4.57 18.57
C GLU A 69 9.81 5.72 17.55
N VAL A 70 8.69 6.18 16.96
CA VAL A 70 8.67 7.23 15.94
C VAL A 70 8.64 8.60 16.63
N THR A 71 9.67 9.41 16.38
CA THR A 71 9.71 10.80 16.85
C THR A 71 9.01 11.76 15.87
N GLU A 72 8.60 12.94 16.35
CA GLU A 72 8.01 13.98 15.49
C GLU A 72 8.99 14.43 14.39
N GLN A 73 10.30 14.44 14.68
CA GLN A 73 11.33 14.79 13.70
C GLN A 73 11.36 13.81 12.54
N MET A 74 11.36 12.51 12.82
CA MET A 74 11.31 11.45 11.79
C MET A 74 10.08 11.60 10.88
N ALA A 75 8.92 11.88 11.48
CA ALA A 75 7.69 12.08 10.69
C ALA A 75 7.81 13.30 9.75
N LYS A 76 8.39 14.41 10.23
CA LYS A 76 8.60 15.62 9.42
C LYS A 76 9.62 15.43 8.31
N GLU A 77 10.68 14.64 8.53
CA GLU A 77 11.66 14.29 7.48
C GLU A 77 11.00 13.57 6.30
N ILE A 78 10.11 12.62 6.57
CA ILE A 78 9.33 11.93 5.52
C ILE A 78 8.44 12.89 4.75
N ALA A 79 7.84 13.87 5.43
CA ALA A 79 6.97 14.85 4.81
C ALA A 79 7.72 15.90 3.98
N ALA A 80 9.02 16.08 4.23
CA ALA A 80 9.90 16.98 3.48
C ALA A 80 10.50 16.34 2.22
N LYS A 81 10.64 15.01 2.23
CA LYS A 81 11.05 14.20 1.06
C LYS A 81 9.92 14.02 0.05
#